data_AF-A0A258QFG5-F1
#
_entry.id   AF-A0A258QFG5-F1
#
_cell.length_a   1.000
_cell.length_b   1.000
_cell.length_c   1.000
_cell.angle_alpha   90.00
_cell.angle_beta   90.00
_cell.angle_gamma   90.00
#
_symmetry.space_group_name_H-M   'P 1'
#
loop_
_entity.id
_entity.type
_entity.pdbx_description
1 polymer ?
#
loop_
_entity_poly.entity_id
_entity_poly.type
_entity_poly.pdbx_seq_one_letter_code
_entity_poly.pdbx_strand_id
1 'polypeptide(L)' 'MAQLRAQTPPATRDSDEPRINGEITAREVRLVDENGEQAGIVRTRDALDRAIAVALDLV' A
#
# COMPACT_ATOMS: atom_id res chain seq x y z
N MET A 1 -5.27 32.10 33.13
CA MET A 1 -4.09 32.12 32.23
C MET A 1 -3.56 30.70 32.09
N ALA A 2 -3.10 30.36 30.87
CA ALA A 2 -2.48 29.10 30.40
C ALA A 2 -3.35 27.83 30.47
N GLN A 3 -3.89 27.29 29.35
CA GLN A 3 -3.23 26.50 28.28
C GLN A 3 -2.61 25.20 28.84
N LEU A 4 -2.85 23.99 28.30
CA LEU A 4 -2.94 23.59 26.91
C LEU A 4 -3.73 22.26 26.84
N ARG A 5 -4.83 22.18 26.07
CA ARG A 5 -5.41 20.88 25.70
C ARG A 5 -4.43 20.24 24.73
N ALA A 6 -3.87 19.09 25.10
CA ALA A 6 -3.16 18.24 24.17
C ALA A 6 -4.16 17.78 23.10
N GLN A 7 -4.20 18.52 21.99
CA GLN A 7 -4.83 18.04 20.77
C GLN A 7 -3.82 17.08 20.15
N THR A 8 -3.90 15.81 20.53
CA THR A 8 -3.35 14.75 19.69
C THR A 8 -4.04 14.88 18.34
N PRO A 9 -3.33 15.16 17.23
CA PRO A 9 -3.96 15.17 15.93
C PRO A 9 -4.61 13.79 15.73
N PRO A 10 -5.84 13.72 15.16
CA PRO A 10 -6.45 12.44 14.87
C PRO A 10 -5.45 11.65 14.03
N ALA A 11 -5.08 10.46 14.51
CA ALA A 11 -4.43 9.46 13.68
C ALA A 11 -5.28 9.40 12.41
N THR A 12 -4.65 9.71 11.28
CA THR A 12 -5.28 9.61 9.97
C THR A 12 -5.98 8.28 9.93
N ARG A 13 -7.29 8.29 9.74
CA ARG A 13 -8.05 7.08 9.52
C ARG A 13 -7.45 6.47 8.26
N ASP A 14 -6.56 5.48 8.41
CA ASP A 14 -6.41 4.49 7.36
C ASP A 14 -7.83 3.98 7.18
N SER A 15 -8.46 4.34 6.06
CA SER A 15 -9.61 3.60 5.59
C SER A 15 -9.17 2.15 5.62
N ASP A 16 -9.89 1.28 6.32
CA ASP A 16 -9.54 -0.14 6.51
C ASP A 16 -9.47 -0.93 5.18
N GLU A 17 -9.74 -0.23 4.08
CA GLU A 17 -9.66 -0.70 2.71
C GLU A 17 -8.19 -0.80 2.27
N PRO A 18 -7.78 -1.95 1.71
CA PRO A 18 -6.43 -2.11 1.21
C PRO A 18 -6.21 -1.21 0.00
N ARG A 19 -5.01 -0.61 -0.08
CA ARG A 19 -4.64 0.28 -1.19
C ARG A 19 -4.39 -0.57 -2.43
N ILE A 20 -5.12 -0.30 -3.50
CA ILE A 20 -4.92 -1.03 -4.75
C ILE A 20 -4.24 -0.18 -5.82
N ASN A 21 -3.46 -0.82 -6.67
CA ASN A 21 -2.94 -0.23 -7.90
C ASN A 21 -2.31 1.17 -7.73
N GLY A 22 -2.98 2.20 -8.26
CA GLY A 22 -2.53 3.60 -8.23
C GLY A 22 -2.61 4.28 -6.86
N GLU A 23 -3.31 3.67 -5.90
CA GLU A 23 -3.34 4.13 -4.50
C GLU A 23 -2.04 3.77 -3.77
N ILE A 24 -1.26 2.85 -4.33
CA ILE A 24 0.04 2.43 -3.79
C ILE A 24 1.10 3.46 -4.19
N THR A 25 1.45 4.32 -3.25
CA THR A 25 2.45 5.39 -3.42
C THR A 25 3.87 5.00 -3.03
N ALA A 26 4.06 3.79 -2.49
CA ALA A 26 5.38 3.27 -2.13
C ALA A 26 6.27 3.12 -3.39
N ARG A 27 7.59 3.27 -3.24
CA ARG A 27 8.55 3.05 -4.34
C ARG A 27 8.81 1.57 -4.60
N GLU A 28 8.81 0.78 -3.54
CA GLU A 28 9.07 -0.65 -3.54
C GLU A 28 8.07 -1.36 -2.63
N VAL A 29 7.70 -2.57 -3.01
CA VAL A 29 6.73 -3.42 -2.31
C VAL A 29 7.29 -4.82 -2.16
N ARG A 30 6.89 -5.52 -1.09
CA ARG A 30 7.10 -6.96 -1.00
C ARG A 30 5.96 -7.65 -1.74
N LEU A 31 6.28 -8.29 -2.85
CA LEU A 31 5.30 -8.91 -3.73
C LEU A 31 5.10 -10.38 -3.37
N VAL A 32 3.83 -10.78 -3.31
CA VAL A 32 3.37 -12.16 -3.37
C VAL A 32 2.64 -12.32 -4.70
N ASP A 33 2.93 -13.37 -5.46
CA ASP A 33 2.29 -13.58 -6.77
C ASP A 33 0.91 -14.25 -6.67
N GLU A 34 0.26 -14.50 -7.82
CA GLU A 34 -1.07 -15.12 -7.88
C GLU A 34 -1.11 -16.57 -7.36
N ASN A 35 0.04 -17.24 -7.27
CA ASN A 35 0.15 -18.61 -6.74
C ASN A 35 0.44 -18.62 -5.24
N GLY A 36 0.62 -17.46 -4.63
CA GLY A 36 0.99 -17.31 -3.22
C GLY A 36 2.49 -17.42 -2.95
N GLU A 37 3.34 -17.40 -3.98
CA GLU A 37 4.79 -17.47 -3.82
C GLU A 37 5.38 -16.08 -3.53
N GLN A 38 6.42 -16.04 -2.68
CA GLN A 38 7.10 -14.78 -2.39
C GLN A 38 8.06 -14.40 -3.52
N ALA A 39 7.71 -13.36 -4.27
CA ALA A 39 8.53 -12.81 -5.35
C ALA A 39 9.62 -11.83 -4.85
N GLY A 40 9.63 -11.51 -3.56
CA GLY A 40 10.64 -10.65 -2.92
C GLY A 40 10.25 -9.16 -2.90
N ILE A 41 11.24 -8.28 -2.67
CA ILE A 41 11.04 -6.82 -2.73
C ILE A 41 11.29 -6.37 -4.17
N VAL A 42 10.29 -5.74 -4.78
CA VAL A 42 10.32 -5.27 -6.18
C VAL A 42 9.85 -3.82 -6.26
N ARG A 43 10.11 -3.14 -7.39
CA ARG A 43 9.53 -1.81 -7.62
C ARG A 43 8.01 -1.94 -7.78
N THR A 44 7.26 -0.97 -7.26
CA THR A 44 5.80 -0.94 -7.40
C THR A 44 5.37 -0.99 -8.86
N ARG A 45 6.12 -0.32 -9.76
CA ARG A 45 5.86 -0.38 -11.20
C ARG A 45 5.96 -1.80 -11.76
N ASP A 46 6.99 -2.55 -11.38
CA ASP A 46 7.17 -3.92 -11.84
C ASP A 46 6.07 -4.84 -11.28
N ALA A 47 5.61 -4.59 -10.05
CA ALA A 47 4.47 -5.29 -9.46
C ALA A 47 3.16 -5.01 -10.19
N LEU A 48 2.90 -3.76 -10.57
CA LEU A 48 1.75 -3.37 -11.38
C LEU A 48 1.78 -4.03 -12.76
N ASP A 49 2.93 -4.03 -13.43
CA ASP A 49 3.08 -4.65 -14.75
C ASP A 49 2.80 -6.17 -14.69
N ARG A 50 3.22 -6.84 -13.61
CA ARG A 50 2.92 -8.26 -13.36
C ARG A 50 1.43 -8.50 -13.13
N ALA A 51 0.79 -7.69 -12.29
CA ALA A 51 -0.64 -7.80 -12.00
C ALA A 51 -1.47 -7.64 -13.30
N ILE A 52 -1.12 -6.65 -14.14
CA ILE A 52 -1.75 -6.43 -15.46
C ILE A 52 -1.57 -7.65 -16.38
N ALA A 53 -0.37 -8.25 -16.41
CA ALA A 53 -0.08 -9.40 -17.28
C ALA A 53 -0.95 -10.62 -16.98
N VAL A 54 -1.42 -10.76 -15.74
CA VAL A 54 -2.33 -11.84 -15.30
C VAL A 54 -3.77 -11.37 -15.07
N ALA A 55 -4.09 -10.13 -15.46
CA ALA A 55 -5.40 -9.50 -15.27
C ALA A 55 -5.89 -9.47 -13.81
N LEU A 56 -4.98 -9.19 -12.86
CA LEU A 56 -5.26 -8.98 -11.44
C LEU A 56 -4.94 -7.54 -11.02
N ASP A 57 -5.44 -7.16 -9.86
CA ASP A 57 -5.10 -5.91 -9.19
C ASP A 57 -3.96 -6.13 -8.19
N LEU A 58 -3.06 -5.15 -8.09
CA LEU A 58 -2.05 -5.10 -7.04
C LEU A 58 -2.69 -4.57 -5.76
N VAL A 59 -2.50 -5.25 -4.64
CA VAL A 59 -3.05 -4.94 -3.31
C VAL A 59 -1.98 -5.02 -2.22
#